data_AF-A0A3B3BDN2-F1
#
_entry.id   AF-A0A3B3BDN2-F1
#
_cell.length_a   1.000
_cell.length_b   1.000
_cell.length_c   1.000
_cell.angle_alpha   90.00
_cell.angle_beta   90.00
_cell.angle_gamma   90.00
#
_symmetry.space_group_name_H-M   'P 1'
#
loop_
_entity.id
_entity.type
_entity.pdbx_description
1 polymer ?
#
loop_
_entity_poly.entity_id
_entity_poly.type
_entity_poly.pdbx_seq_one_letter_code
_entity_poly.pdbx_strand_id
1 'polypeptide(L)'
;MDGVCDDDLCWLQLDDFRMLLIKTIDPSRITPYLRQCQVITAEDEEQLFNDPTLVLRRRKVGFLLDTLQKTGVKGYTAFLESLELDYPNLYSRITGKEPNKTFSILIDTVGESGLTAFLMSELSHLQRALQEERRLRQQACSAAEDQKAWSFQQKLKDRELIKLTERLQKLRSEREYLTEEVKHLRDHNYSLMADINALNQEKSNALLANRDLQIEVERLKNTVLKAENETRLWKRKTMRTMPEAKSPSIPDEPVLQPKEELKEEKPKETQTLKPESFAPMNLVTTVFRLRRELHKAEEQKTKSLEEKEELELLCTQLEGDAKMYCQQGKQTLRQLEEVIQERDKALALQVQKQEEVRLLLHEKDQYRARVRELTEKSDKLELVLLRSKGEQLQLRTRLRKLNLNSHQSEKSASSEEVEEPRERTSEEPSEVYGTAQQTAVSSAVEGSKEKLPGRGKFCYRRKRALRSKLNCTEFVAEKLDDSTGSDTTESD
;
A
#
# COMPACT_ATOMS: atom_id res chain seq x y z
N MET A 1 -89.86 14.69 -1.17
CA MET A 1 -89.81 13.47 -0.32
C MET A 1 -89.05 12.44 -1.13
N ASP A 2 -87.73 12.53 -1.11
CA ASP A 2 -86.84 11.39 -1.38
C ASP A 2 -86.08 11.22 -0.08
N GLY A 3 -86.26 10.06 0.56
CA GLY A 3 -85.56 9.75 1.79
C GLY A 3 -84.07 9.72 1.49
N VAL A 4 -83.28 10.47 2.27
CA VAL A 4 -81.83 10.28 2.30
C VAL A 4 -81.62 8.81 2.64
N CYS A 5 -81.14 8.01 1.69
CA CYS A 5 -80.82 6.61 1.93
C CYS A 5 -79.77 6.53 3.05
N ASP A 6 -79.89 5.58 3.98
CA ASP A 6 -78.90 5.34 5.04
C ASP A 6 -77.46 5.17 4.47
N ASP A 7 -77.36 4.76 3.21
CA ASP A 7 -76.15 4.70 2.40
C ASP A 7 -75.41 6.05 2.29
N ASP A 8 -76.10 7.18 2.13
CA ASP A 8 -75.45 8.49 2.00
C ASP A 8 -74.87 8.97 3.33
N LEU A 9 -75.46 8.54 4.45
CA LEU A 9 -75.04 8.96 5.79
C LEU A 9 -73.72 8.28 6.21
N CYS A 10 -73.49 7.03 5.82
CA CYS A 10 -72.25 6.32 6.18
C CYS A 10 -71.02 6.85 5.42
N TRP A 11 -71.18 7.21 4.15
CA TRP A 11 -70.09 7.82 3.37
C TRP A 11 -69.78 9.26 3.79
N LEU A 12 -70.78 10.02 4.28
CA LEU A 12 -70.57 11.38 4.79
C LEU A 12 -69.63 11.39 6.01
N GLN A 13 -69.74 10.40 6.90
CA GLN A 13 -68.83 10.23 8.04
C GLN A 13 -67.40 9.92 7.60
N LEU A 14 -67.25 9.19 6.50
CA LEU A 14 -65.95 8.82 5.94
C LEU A 14 -65.28 10.00 5.22
N ASP A 15 -66.09 10.93 4.68
CA ASP A 15 -65.63 12.11 3.95
C ASP A 15 -64.91 13.11 4.86
N ASP A 16 -65.32 13.22 6.13
CA ASP A 16 -64.60 13.98 7.18
C ASP A 16 -63.14 13.51 7.34
N PHE A 17 -62.84 12.25 7.00
CA PHE A 17 -61.50 11.66 7.04
C PHE A 17 -60.85 11.51 5.65
N ARG A 18 -61.48 11.98 4.57
CA ARG A 18 -61.01 11.79 3.19
C ARG A 18 -59.56 12.20 2.98
N MET A 19 -59.16 13.34 3.54
CA MET A 19 -57.77 13.82 3.44
C MET A 19 -56.77 12.94 4.17
N LEU A 20 -57.17 12.33 5.29
CA LEU A 20 -56.37 11.35 6.02
C LEU A 20 -56.25 10.06 5.20
N LEU A 21 -57.35 9.53 4.69
CA LEU A 21 -57.40 8.32 3.86
C LEU A 21 -56.48 8.46 2.63
N ILE A 22 -56.65 9.53 1.86
CA ILE A 22 -55.88 9.82 0.65
C ILE A 22 -54.38 9.95 0.93
N LYS A 23 -53.99 10.52 2.08
CA LYS A 23 -52.59 10.66 2.46
C LYS A 23 -51.97 9.37 2.94
N THR A 24 -52.74 8.41 3.44
CA THR A 24 -52.18 7.28 4.21
C THR A 24 -52.27 5.96 3.46
N ILE A 25 -53.30 5.77 2.63
CA ILE A 25 -53.59 4.50 1.99
C ILE A 25 -52.79 4.28 0.71
N ASP A 26 -52.20 3.11 0.57
CA ASP A 26 -51.74 2.58 -0.71
C ASP A 26 -52.87 1.76 -1.36
N PRO A 27 -53.43 2.18 -2.51
CA PRO A 27 -54.52 1.48 -3.18
C PRO A 27 -54.11 0.04 -3.56
N SER A 28 -52.84 -0.19 -3.91
CA SER A 28 -52.29 -1.50 -4.28
C SER A 28 -52.47 -2.57 -3.21
N ARG A 29 -52.57 -2.16 -1.93
CA ARG A 29 -52.73 -3.08 -0.80
C ARG A 29 -54.17 -3.53 -0.60
N ILE A 30 -55.13 -2.61 -0.75
CA ILE A 30 -56.54 -2.87 -0.43
C ILE A 30 -57.39 -3.28 -1.64
N THR A 31 -57.00 -2.90 -2.87
CA THR A 31 -57.76 -3.23 -4.09
C THR A 31 -57.98 -4.75 -4.30
N PRO A 32 -57.01 -5.65 -4.03
CA PRO A 32 -57.23 -7.09 -4.17
C PRO A 32 -58.36 -7.62 -3.27
N TYR A 33 -58.44 -7.14 -2.03
CA TYR A 33 -59.51 -7.49 -1.10
C TYR A 33 -60.87 -6.99 -1.57
N LEU A 34 -60.92 -5.74 -2.03
CA LEU A 34 -62.14 -5.08 -2.51
C LEU A 34 -62.67 -5.73 -3.80
N ARG A 35 -61.78 -6.19 -4.68
CA ARG A 35 -62.15 -7.01 -5.85
C ARG A 35 -62.74 -8.35 -5.44
N GLN A 36 -62.17 -9.01 -4.43
CA GLN A 36 -62.68 -10.28 -3.91
C GLN A 36 -64.08 -10.11 -3.27
N CYS A 37 -64.34 -8.95 -2.64
CA CYS A 37 -65.64 -8.56 -2.11
C CYS A 37 -66.66 -8.14 -3.21
N GLN A 38 -66.25 -8.12 -4.47
CA GLN A 38 -67.08 -7.68 -5.62
C GLN A 38 -67.69 -6.28 -5.39
N VAL A 39 -66.91 -5.36 -4.81
CA VAL A 39 -67.24 -3.93 -4.70
C VAL A 39 -66.44 -3.07 -5.69
N ILE A 40 -65.49 -3.70 -6.39
CA ILE A 40 -64.69 -3.13 -7.47
C ILE A 40 -64.65 -4.14 -8.59
N THR A 41 -64.93 -3.71 -9.82
CA THR A 41 -64.86 -4.58 -11.00
C THR A 41 -63.43 -4.71 -11.52
N ALA A 42 -63.18 -5.71 -12.37
CA ALA A 42 -61.87 -5.85 -13.01
C ALA A 42 -61.51 -4.65 -13.90
N GLU A 43 -62.52 -4.02 -14.50
CA GLU A 43 -62.38 -2.80 -15.32
C GLU A 43 -61.99 -1.59 -14.44
N ASP A 44 -62.62 -1.44 -13.28
CA ASP A 44 -62.28 -0.40 -12.31
C ASP A 44 -60.84 -0.53 -11.77
N GLU A 45 -60.39 -1.77 -11.53
CA GLU A 45 -59.01 -2.06 -11.10
C GLU A 45 -58.00 -1.71 -12.21
N GLU A 46 -58.29 -2.09 -13.45
CA GLU A 46 -57.43 -1.76 -14.59
C GLU A 46 -57.33 -0.24 -14.77
N GLN A 47 -58.45 0.47 -14.68
CA GLN A 47 -58.47 1.93 -14.72
C GLN A 47 -57.69 2.55 -13.56
N LEU A 48 -57.82 2.03 -12.34
CA LEU A 48 -57.10 2.53 -11.16
C LEU A 48 -55.56 2.44 -11.30
N PHE A 49 -55.04 1.36 -11.91
CA PHE A 49 -53.60 1.15 -12.02
C PHE A 49 -52.98 1.65 -13.32
N ASN A 50 -53.71 1.58 -14.44
CA ASN A 50 -53.18 1.84 -15.77
C ASN A 50 -53.59 3.19 -16.37
N ASP A 51 -54.52 3.94 -15.76
CA ASP A 51 -54.91 5.27 -16.26
C ASP A 51 -53.76 6.30 -16.09
N PRO A 52 -53.27 6.92 -17.18
CA PRO A 52 -52.22 7.94 -17.15
C PRO A 52 -52.60 9.20 -16.35
N THR A 53 -53.89 9.46 -16.13
CA THR A 53 -54.37 10.63 -15.36
C THR A 53 -54.24 10.43 -13.84
N LEU A 54 -54.13 9.17 -13.40
CA LEU A 54 -54.05 8.74 -12.01
C LEU A 54 -52.62 8.41 -11.55
N VAL A 55 -51.58 9.11 -12.03
CA VAL A 55 -50.17 8.83 -11.64
C VAL A 55 -49.92 8.98 -10.14
N LEU A 56 -50.57 9.96 -9.51
CA LEU A 56 -50.37 10.28 -8.11
C LEU A 56 -51.18 9.33 -7.23
N ARG A 57 -50.53 8.66 -6.26
CA ARG A 57 -51.18 7.79 -5.26
C ARG A 57 -52.42 8.44 -4.64
N ARG A 58 -52.35 9.73 -4.32
CA ARG A 58 -53.46 10.48 -3.72
C ARG A 58 -54.69 10.54 -4.64
N ARG A 59 -54.49 10.71 -5.95
CA ARG A 59 -55.58 10.71 -6.93
C ARG A 59 -56.15 9.30 -7.11
N LYS A 60 -55.30 8.26 -7.09
CA LYS A 60 -55.74 6.85 -7.11
C LYS A 60 -56.66 6.53 -5.92
N VAL A 61 -56.29 6.92 -4.70
CA VAL A 61 -57.15 6.70 -3.52
C VAL A 61 -58.44 7.50 -3.60
N GLY A 62 -58.41 8.74 -4.10
CA GLY A 62 -59.63 9.53 -4.32
C GLY A 62 -60.58 8.84 -5.30
N PHE A 63 -60.08 8.42 -6.46
CA PHE A 63 -60.85 7.65 -7.45
C PHE A 63 -61.40 6.35 -6.87
N LEU A 64 -60.59 5.62 -6.09
CA LEU A 64 -61.00 4.39 -5.42
C LEU A 64 -62.19 4.61 -4.47
N LEU A 65 -62.15 5.66 -3.65
CA LEU A 65 -63.25 6.01 -2.74
C LEU A 65 -64.52 6.39 -3.52
N ASP A 66 -64.37 7.13 -4.61
CA ASP A 66 -65.51 7.56 -5.44
C ASP A 66 -66.16 6.36 -6.17
N THR A 67 -65.37 5.36 -6.57
CA THR A 67 -65.87 4.11 -7.14
C THR A 67 -66.59 3.28 -6.09
N LEU A 68 -66.04 3.15 -4.88
CA LEU A 68 -66.67 2.40 -3.79
C LEU A 68 -67.97 3.04 -3.32
N GLN A 69 -68.06 4.37 -3.33
CA GLN A 69 -69.29 5.09 -2.97
C GLN A 69 -70.48 4.70 -3.84
N LYS A 70 -70.26 4.40 -5.13
CA LYS A 70 -71.30 3.92 -6.06
C LYS A 70 -71.89 2.57 -5.67
N THR A 71 -71.20 1.80 -4.83
CA THR A 71 -71.63 0.48 -4.36
C THR A 71 -72.35 0.51 -3.00
N GLY A 72 -72.65 1.70 -2.48
CA GLY A 72 -73.49 1.92 -1.30
C GLY A 72 -72.87 1.37 -0.01
N VAL A 73 -73.73 0.86 0.90
CA VAL A 73 -73.32 0.28 2.20
C VAL A 73 -72.38 -0.92 2.05
N LYS A 74 -72.51 -1.69 0.95
CA LYS A 74 -71.62 -2.83 0.68
C LYS A 74 -70.17 -2.36 0.47
N GLY A 75 -69.98 -1.31 -0.32
CA GLY A 75 -68.66 -0.68 -0.53
C GLY A 75 -68.09 -0.10 0.75
N TYR A 76 -68.92 0.56 1.54
CA TYR A 76 -68.52 1.16 2.82
C TYR A 76 -68.01 0.08 3.79
N THR A 77 -68.77 -1.02 3.93
CA THR A 77 -68.43 -2.11 4.84
C THR A 77 -67.16 -2.84 4.37
N ALA A 78 -67.07 -3.18 3.08
CA ALA A 78 -65.87 -3.82 2.52
C ALA A 78 -64.62 -2.93 2.63
N PHE A 79 -64.79 -1.61 2.49
CA PHE A 79 -63.71 -0.65 2.69
C PHE A 79 -63.22 -0.65 4.14
N LEU A 80 -64.13 -0.60 5.12
CA LEU A 80 -63.76 -0.65 6.52
C LEU A 80 -63.07 -1.97 6.90
N GLU A 81 -63.55 -3.12 6.40
CA GLU A 81 -62.88 -4.41 6.57
C GLU A 81 -61.46 -4.41 5.99
N SER A 82 -61.26 -3.81 4.80
CA SER A 82 -59.92 -3.66 4.21
C SER A 82 -58.98 -2.80 5.08
N LEU A 83 -59.52 -1.78 5.76
CA LEU A 83 -58.76 -0.96 6.69
C LEU A 83 -58.42 -1.72 7.98
N GLU A 84 -59.33 -2.54 8.51
CA GLU A 84 -59.04 -3.39 9.67
C GLU A 84 -57.86 -4.36 9.41
N LEU A 85 -57.74 -4.83 8.17
CA LEU A 85 -56.69 -5.76 7.75
C LEU A 85 -55.34 -5.06 7.54
N ASP A 86 -55.31 -4.04 6.68
CA ASP A 86 -54.06 -3.45 6.19
C ASP A 86 -53.62 -2.19 6.95
N TYR A 87 -54.56 -1.51 7.62
CA TYR A 87 -54.34 -0.23 8.29
C TYR A 87 -55.08 -0.13 9.64
N PRO A 88 -54.78 -1.01 10.62
CA PRO A 88 -55.53 -1.09 11.88
C PRO A 88 -55.57 0.24 12.67
N ASN A 89 -54.46 0.99 12.66
CA ASN A 89 -54.39 2.31 13.32
C ASN A 89 -55.26 3.37 12.62
N LEU A 90 -55.45 3.25 11.30
CA LEU A 90 -56.28 4.16 10.53
C LEU A 90 -57.76 3.84 10.75
N TYR A 91 -58.11 2.55 10.80
CA TYR A 91 -59.46 2.09 11.13
C TYR A 91 -59.91 2.62 12.49
N SER A 92 -59.14 2.39 13.57
CA SER A 92 -59.50 2.84 14.91
C SER A 92 -59.66 4.36 15.02
N ARG A 93 -58.92 5.10 14.20
CA ARG A 93 -59.01 6.56 14.17
C ARG A 93 -60.28 7.08 13.50
N ILE A 94 -60.85 6.32 12.55
CA ILE A 94 -62.04 6.70 11.79
C ILE A 94 -63.30 6.22 12.52
N THR A 95 -63.32 4.97 12.99
CA THR A 95 -64.52 4.34 13.57
C THR A 95 -64.59 4.44 15.09
N GLY A 96 -63.47 4.74 15.76
CA GLY A 96 -63.36 4.72 17.22
C GLY A 96 -63.41 3.33 17.84
N LYS A 97 -63.40 2.27 17.02
CA LYS A 97 -63.50 0.87 17.46
C LYS A 97 -62.15 0.15 17.34
N GLU A 98 -61.99 -0.93 18.10
CA GLU A 98 -60.85 -1.83 17.92
C GLU A 98 -61.02 -2.68 16.65
N PRO A 99 -59.97 -2.89 15.86
CA PRO A 99 -60.03 -3.65 14.62
C PRO A 99 -60.13 -5.14 14.95
N ASN A 100 -61.22 -5.79 14.53
CA ASN A 100 -61.50 -7.19 14.81
C ASN A 100 -61.20 -8.11 13.63
N LYS A 101 -60.77 -7.55 12.49
CA LYS A 101 -60.43 -8.27 11.24
C LYS A 101 -61.60 -9.11 10.76
N THR A 102 -62.77 -8.49 10.69
CA THR A 102 -63.98 -9.10 10.17
C THR A 102 -63.93 -9.23 8.65
N PHE A 103 -64.47 -10.34 8.14
CA PHE A 103 -64.55 -10.68 6.72
C PHE A 103 -66.02 -10.88 6.31
N SER A 104 -66.94 -10.11 6.88
CA SER A 104 -68.38 -10.34 6.72
C SER A 104 -68.80 -10.23 5.26
N ILE A 105 -68.32 -9.21 4.53
CA ILE A 105 -68.64 -9.08 3.10
C ILE A 105 -68.01 -10.21 2.28
N LEU A 106 -66.76 -10.58 2.57
CA LEU A 106 -66.06 -11.63 1.83
C LEU A 106 -66.69 -13.03 2.06
N ILE A 107 -67.17 -13.30 3.27
CA ILE A 107 -67.90 -14.53 3.62
C ILE A 107 -69.27 -14.52 2.94
N ASP A 108 -69.98 -13.39 2.93
CA ASP A 108 -71.28 -13.28 2.26
C ASP A 108 -71.17 -13.43 0.73
N THR A 109 -70.05 -12.99 0.12
CA THR A 109 -69.86 -13.07 -1.34
C THR A 109 -69.25 -14.39 -1.82
N VAL A 110 -68.31 -14.98 -1.09
CA VAL A 110 -67.53 -16.15 -1.55
C VAL A 110 -67.65 -17.36 -0.60
N GLY A 111 -68.28 -17.20 0.56
CA GLY A 111 -68.40 -18.24 1.58
C GLY A 111 -67.10 -18.47 2.38
N GLU A 112 -67.21 -19.21 3.49
CA GLU A 112 -66.08 -19.54 4.38
C GLU A 112 -64.98 -20.34 3.67
N SER A 113 -65.36 -21.21 2.72
CA SER A 113 -64.42 -21.97 1.89
C SER A 113 -63.64 -21.05 0.94
N GLY A 114 -64.29 -20.02 0.40
CA GLY A 114 -63.66 -18.98 -0.42
C GLY A 114 -62.66 -18.12 0.36
N LEU A 115 -63.03 -17.70 1.58
CA LEU A 115 -62.12 -17.00 2.49
C LEU A 115 -60.87 -17.84 2.81
N THR A 116 -61.06 -19.13 3.10
CA THR A 116 -59.94 -20.04 3.40
C THR A 116 -59.00 -20.20 2.20
N ALA A 117 -59.54 -20.33 1.00
CA ALA A 117 -58.74 -20.40 -0.23
C ALA A 117 -57.94 -19.11 -0.49
N PHE A 118 -58.57 -17.94 -0.27
CA PHE A 118 -57.92 -16.64 -0.38
C PHE A 118 -56.73 -16.51 0.59
N LEU A 119 -56.95 -16.80 1.88
CA LEU A 119 -55.90 -16.73 2.90
C LEU A 119 -54.75 -17.70 2.63
N MET A 120 -55.04 -18.92 2.14
CA MET A 120 -54.00 -19.89 1.78
C MET A 120 -53.17 -19.44 0.57
N SER A 121 -53.79 -18.79 -0.42
CA SER A 121 -53.09 -18.19 -1.56
C SER A 121 -52.17 -17.07 -1.09
N GLU A 122 -52.66 -16.18 -0.22
CA GLU A 122 -51.88 -15.05 0.30
C GLU A 122 -50.70 -15.51 1.17
N LEU A 123 -50.92 -16.51 2.05
CA LEU A 123 -49.83 -17.15 2.81
C LEU A 123 -48.76 -17.74 1.89
N SER A 124 -49.17 -18.41 0.81
CA SER A 124 -48.24 -18.98 -0.17
C SER A 124 -47.47 -17.91 -0.95
N HIS A 125 -48.11 -16.76 -1.21
CA HIS A 125 -47.49 -15.60 -1.85
C HIS A 125 -46.45 -14.95 -0.92
N LEU A 126 -46.82 -14.66 0.33
CA LEU A 126 -45.92 -14.10 1.34
C LEU A 126 -44.73 -15.02 1.63
N GLN A 127 -44.94 -16.33 1.65
CA GLN A 127 -43.85 -17.29 1.84
C GLN A 127 -42.85 -17.27 0.68
N ARG A 128 -43.32 -17.13 -0.57
CA ARG A 128 -42.46 -16.96 -1.76
C ARG A 128 -41.69 -15.65 -1.71
N ALA A 129 -42.37 -14.53 -1.43
CA ALA A 129 -41.75 -13.22 -1.31
C ALA A 129 -40.64 -13.20 -0.24
N LEU A 130 -40.89 -13.82 0.93
CA LEU A 130 -39.88 -13.95 1.99
C LEU A 130 -38.66 -14.78 1.53
N GLN A 131 -38.88 -15.84 0.76
CA GLN A 131 -37.80 -16.70 0.26
C GLN A 131 -36.98 -16.01 -0.83
N GLU A 132 -37.61 -15.21 -1.69
CA GLU A 132 -36.96 -14.36 -2.68
C GLU A 132 -36.12 -13.26 -2.02
N GLU A 133 -36.67 -12.56 -1.02
CA GLU A 133 -35.93 -11.56 -0.23
C GLU A 133 -34.70 -12.17 0.46
N ARG A 134 -34.83 -13.38 1.03
CA ARG A 134 -33.68 -14.10 1.59
C ARG A 134 -32.61 -14.41 0.54
N ARG A 135 -33.02 -14.82 -0.67
CA ARG A 135 -32.10 -15.10 -1.77
C ARG A 135 -31.39 -13.84 -2.25
N LEU A 136 -32.12 -12.74 -2.44
CA LEU A 136 -31.57 -11.44 -2.82
C LEU A 136 -30.57 -10.94 -1.77
N ARG A 137 -30.91 -11.06 -0.48
CA ARG A 137 -30.00 -10.70 0.61
C ARG A 137 -28.73 -11.54 0.60
N GLN A 138 -28.82 -12.85 0.35
CA GLN A 138 -27.65 -13.71 0.21
C GLN A 138 -26.77 -13.32 -0.98
N GLN A 139 -27.37 -12.99 -2.13
CA GLN A 139 -26.63 -12.53 -3.31
C GLN A 139 -25.95 -11.19 -3.09
N ALA A 140 -26.61 -10.25 -2.40
CA ALA A 140 -26.01 -8.97 -2.04
C ALA A 140 -24.82 -9.16 -1.09
N CYS A 141 -24.93 -10.08 -0.12
CA CYS A 141 -23.81 -10.43 0.76
C CYS A 141 -22.64 -11.05 0.00
N SER A 142 -22.88 -12.02 -0.90
CA SER A 142 -21.81 -12.63 -1.69
C SER A 142 -21.13 -11.63 -2.61
N ALA A 143 -21.91 -10.78 -3.30
CA ALA A 143 -21.36 -9.72 -4.15
C ALA A 143 -20.50 -8.71 -3.36
N ALA A 144 -20.91 -8.37 -2.13
CA ALA A 144 -20.13 -7.50 -1.26
C ALA A 144 -18.83 -8.17 -0.77
N GLU A 145 -18.83 -9.49 -0.54
CA GLU A 145 -17.62 -10.25 -0.21
C GLU A 145 -16.66 -10.31 -1.40
N ASP A 146 -17.17 -10.60 -2.60
CA ASP A 146 -16.39 -10.61 -3.85
C ASP A 146 -15.79 -9.25 -4.15
N GLN A 147 -16.56 -8.16 -3.95
CA GLN A 147 -16.06 -6.79 -4.12
C GLN A 147 -14.91 -6.47 -3.14
N LYS A 148 -15.02 -6.91 -1.88
CA LYS A 148 -13.94 -6.74 -0.89
C LYS A 148 -12.70 -7.54 -1.28
N ALA A 149 -12.87 -8.77 -1.75
CA ALA A 149 -11.77 -9.62 -2.21
C ALA A 149 -11.06 -8.98 -3.41
N TRP A 150 -11.83 -8.48 -4.39
CA TRP A 150 -11.29 -7.78 -5.56
C TRP A 150 -10.55 -6.51 -5.17
N SER A 151 -11.11 -5.68 -4.28
CA SER A 151 -10.44 -4.47 -3.78
C SER A 151 -9.13 -4.79 -3.05
N PHE A 152 -9.10 -5.86 -2.25
CA PHE A 152 -7.88 -6.28 -1.58
C PHE A 152 -6.82 -6.73 -2.58
N GLN A 153 -7.20 -7.52 -3.59
CA GLN A 153 -6.29 -7.95 -4.64
C GLN A 153 -5.75 -6.77 -5.45
N GLN A 154 -6.60 -5.79 -5.76
CA GLN A 154 -6.20 -4.57 -6.46
C GLN A 154 -5.14 -3.80 -5.66
N LYS A 155 -5.37 -3.60 -4.35
CA LYS A 155 -4.40 -2.92 -3.46
C LYS A 155 -3.05 -3.64 -3.39
N LEU A 156 -3.03 -4.96 -3.52
CA LEU A 156 -1.76 -5.71 -3.59
C LEU A 156 -1.02 -5.41 -4.89
N LYS A 157 -1.72 -5.45 -6.03
CA LYS A 157 -1.14 -5.11 -7.33
C LYS A 157 -0.63 -3.67 -7.36
N ASP A 158 -1.38 -2.72 -6.80
CA ASP A 158 -0.96 -1.32 -6.73
C ASP A 158 0.32 -1.14 -5.90
N ARG A 159 0.44 -1.87 -4.77
CA ARG A 159 1.68 -1.88 -3.96
C ARG A 159 2.86 -2.48 -4.70
N GLU A 160 2.65 -3.54 -5.47
CA GLU A 160 3.70 -4.14 -6.31
C GLU A 160 4.13 -3.17 -7.42
N LEU A 161 3.16 -2.51 -8.06
CA LEU A 161 3.42 -1.53 -9.10
C LEU A 161 4.25 -0.36 -8.56
N ILE A 162 3.89 0.21 -7.40
CA ILE A 162 4.66 1.29 -6.76
C ILE A 162 6.12 0.88 -6.55
N LYS A 163 6.37 -0.32 -6.00
CA LYS A 163 7.73 -0.82 -5.78
C LYS A 163 8.51 -0.98 -7.09
N LEU A 164 7.87 -1.44 -8.15
CA LEU A 164 8.49 -1.56 -9.47
C LEU A 164 8.80 -0.19 -10.06
N THR A 165 7.88 0.77 -9.92
CA THR A 165 8.08 2.16 -10.37
C THR A 165 9.24 2.83 -9.64
N GLU A 166 9.34 2.69 -8.32
CA GLU A 166 10.45 3.22 -7.52
C GLU A 166 11.80 2.63 -7.96
N ARG A 167 11.86 1.31 -8.21
CA ARG A 167 13.07 0.64 -8.72
C ARG A 167 13.47 1.18 -10.09
N LEU A 168 12.51 1.34 -10.99
CA LEU A 168 12.77 1.91 -12.31
C LEU A 168 13.23 3.35 -12.22
N GLN A 169 12.69 4.15 -11.30
CA GLN A 169 13.12 5.52 -11.08
C GLN A 169 14.57 5.60 -10.59
N LYS A 170 14.97 4.74 -9.64
CA LYS A 170 16.36 4.64 -9.17
C LYS A 170 17.34 4.30 -10.29
N LEU A 171 17.00 3.30 -11.10
CA LEU A 171 17.83 2.92 -12.26
C LEU A 171 17.94 4.05 -13.29
N ARG A 172 16.87 4.83 -13.47
CA ARG A 172 16.90 6.01 -14.35
C ARG A 172 17.82 7.10 -13.82
N SER A 173 17.74 7.42 -12.53
CA SER A 173 18.64 8.42 -11.92
C SER A 173 20.10 7.98 -11.94
N GLU A 174 20.38 6.69 -11.70
CA GLU A 174 21.74 6.15 -11.81
C GLU A 174 22.27 6.25 -13.23
N ARG A 175 21.45 5.90 -14.23
CA ARG A 175 21.80 6.06 -15.64
C ARG A 175 22.06 7.53 -16.00
N GLU A 176 21.24 8.45 -15.50
CA GLU A 176 21.41 9.90 -15.73
C GLU A 176 22.73 10.40 -15.15
N TYR A 177 23.01 10.04 -13.89
CA TYR A 177 24.28 10.33 -13.24
C TYR A 177 25.49 9.80 -14.03
N LEU A 178 25.46 8.53 -14.44
CA LEU A 178 26.54 7.95 -15.24
C LEU A 178 26.69 8.63 -16.60
N THR A 179 25.59 9.09 -17.20
CA THR A 179 25.62 9.82 -18.47
C THR A 179 26.30 11.18 -18.31
N GLU A 180 26.03 11.87 -17.20
CA GLU A 180 26.66 13.14 -16.83
C GLU A 180 28.15 12.95 -16.54
N GLU A 181 28.52 11.91 -15.81
CA GLU A 181 29.93 11.57 -15.54
C GLU A 181 30.71 11.31 -16.84
N VAL A 182 30.13 10.53 -17.77
CA VAL A 182 30.75 10.29 -19.08
C VAL A 182 30.93 11.60 -19.87
N LYS A 183 29.98 12.53 -19.75
CA LYS A 183 30.11 13.85 -20.38
C LYS A 183 31.24 14.65 -19.74
N HIS A 184 31.33 14.68 -18.40
CA HIS A 184 32.41 15.36 -17.69
C HIS A 184 33.78 14.81 -18.05
N LEU A 185 33.93 13.48 -18.10
CA LEU A 185 35.18 12.84 -18.50
C LEU A 185 35.55 13.16 -19.95
N ARG A 186 34.56 13.23 -20.86
CA ARG A 186 34.78 13.63 -22.25
C ARG A 186 35.26 15.07 -22.36
N ASP A 187 34.62 15.99 -21.63
CA ASP A 187 34.98 17.41 -21.61
C ASP A 187 36.39 17.60 -21.03
N HIS A 188 36.73 16.87 -19.96
CA HIS A 188 38.08 16.85 -19.40
C HIS A 188 39.11 16.30 -20.39
N ASN A 189 38.79 15.22 -21.11
CA ASN A 189 39.67 14.67 -22.13
C ASN A 189 39.93 15.66 -23.28
N TYR A 190 38.90 16.40 -23.72
CA TYR A 190 39.08 17.47 -24.70
C TYR A 190 39.95 18.62 -24.17
N SER A 191 39.82 18.98 -22.89
CA SER A 191 40.72 19.96 -22.25
C SER A 191 42.18 19.50 -22.28
N LEU A 192 42.44 18.26 -21.85
CA LEU A 192 43.79 17.69 -21.88
C LEU A 192 44.36 17.63 -23.30
N MET A 193 43.54 17.28 -24.29
CA MET A 193 43.95 17.28 -25.69
C MET A 193 44.31 18.70 -26.18
N ALA A 194 43.56 19.72 -25.76
CA ALA A 194 43.87 21.11 -26.06
C ALA A 194 45.20 21.55 -25.43
N ASP A 195 45.44 21.19 -24.16
CA ASP A 195 46.68 21.49 -23.45
C ASP A 195 47.89 20.81 -24.11
N ILE A 196 47.76 19.52 -24.47
CA ILE A 196 48.81 18.79 -25.21
C ILE A 196 49.11 19.46 -26.55
N ASN A 197 48.08 19.90 -27.27
CA ASN A 197 48.25 20.61 -28.54
C ASN A 197 48.94 21.96 -28.35
N ALA A 198 48.59 22.73 -27.30
CA ALA A 198 49.25 23.99 -26.96
C ALA A 198 50.73 23.78 -26.63
N LEU A 199 51.05 22.80 -25.77
CA LEU A 199 52.44 22.44 -25.44
C LEU A 199 53.23 21.98 -26.66
N ASN A 200 52.62 21.24 -27.58
CA ASN A 200 53.26 20.84 -28.83
C ASN A 200 53.55 22.04 -29.76
N GLN A 201 52.65 23.02 -29.80
CA GLN A 201 52.88 24.27 -30.53
C GLN A 201 54.01 25.07 -29.90
N GLU A 202 54.01 25.24 -28.57
CA GLU A 202 55.10 25.91 -27.84
C GLU A 202 56.45 25.23 -28.05
N LYS A 203 56.50 23.90 -27.98
CA LYS A 203 57.70 23.12 -28.31
C LYS A 203 58.17 23.36 -29.74
N SER A 204 57.26 23.38 -30.71
CA SER A 204 57.60 23.64 -32.11
C SER A 204 58.14 25.06 -32.30
N ASN A 205 57.53 26.05 -31.64
CA ASN A 205 58.00 27.44 -31.64
C ASN A 205 59.40 27.57 -31.00
N ALA A 206 59.64 26.89 -29.87
CA ALA A 206 60.96 26.85 -29.23
C ALA A 206 62.02 26.20 -30.12
N LEU A 207 61.68 25.14 -30.86
CA LEU A 207 62.57 24.50 -31.84
C LEU A 207 62.90 25.44 -33.00
N LEU A 208 61.91 26.16 -33.53
CA LEU A 208 62.13 27.18 -34.58
C LEU A 208 63.04 28.30 -34.07
N ALA A 209 62.78 28.85 -32.89
CA ALA A 209 63.63 29.86 -32.27
C ALA A 209 65.07 29.35 -32.02
N ASN A 210 65.23 28.09 -31.61
CA ASN A 210 66.54 27.47 -31.48
C ASN A 210 67.26 27.38 -32.84
N ARG A 211 66.55 27.02 -33.91
CA ARG A 211 67.10 26.97 -35.25
C ARG A 211 67.53 28.36 -35.74
N ASP A 212 66.74 29.39 -35.48
CA ASP A 212 67.09 30.78 -35.82
C ASP A 212 68.35 31.25 -35.08
N LEU A 213 68.44 30.94 -33.78
CA LEU A 213 69.64 31.22 -32.98
C LEU A 213 70.87 30.48 -33.51
N GLN A 214 70.74 29.22 -33.93
CA GLN A 214 71.85 28.49 -34.56
C GLN A 214 72.32 29.18 -35.85
N ILE A 215 71.40 29.64 -36.69
CA ILE A 215 71.73 30.37 -37.92
C ILE A 215 72.46 31.68 -37.58
N GLU A 216 72.02 32.43 -36.57
CA GLU A 216 72.69 33.65 -36.15
C GLU A 216 74.08 33.36 -35.56
N VAL A 217 74.25 32.29 -34.80
CA VAL A 217 75.57 31.84 -34.30
C VAL A 217 76.51 31.52 -35.48
N GLU A 218 76.04 30.81 -36.51
CA GLU A 218 76.84 30.53 -37.71
C GLU A 218 77.19 31.82 -38.47
N ARG A 219 76.25 32.76 -38.58
CA ARG A 219 76.47 34.08 -39.18
C ARG A 219 77.54 34.87 -38.43
N LEU A 220 77.44 34.91 -37.09
CA LEU A 220 78.41 35.58 -36.23
C LEU A 220 79.78 34.91 -36.29
N LYS A 221 79.86 33.57 -36.27
CA LYS A 221 81.13 32.82 -36.47
C LYS A 221 81.80 33.21 -37.79
N ASN A 222 81.05 33.26 -38.89
CA ASN A 222 81.57 33.70 -40.19
C ASN A 222 82.06 35.15 -40.17
N THR A 223 81.35 36.02 -39.45
CA THR A 223 81.71 37.44 -39.30
C THR A 223 82.98 37.60 -38.48
N VAL A 224 83.11 36.87 -37.36
CA VAL A 224 84.32 36.81 -36.54
C VAL A 224 85.48 36.25 -37.35
N LEU A 225 85.29 35.16 -38.09
CA LEU A 225 86.34 34.58 -38.93
C LEU A 225 86.85 35.57 -40.00
N LYS A 226 85.96 36.34 -40.62
CA LYS A 226 86.33 37.43 -41.54
C LYS A 226 87.15 38.50 -40.82
N ALA A 227 86.68 39.00 -39.67
CA ALA A 227 87.40 40.00 -38.88
C ALA A 227 88.76 39.49 -38.38
N GLU A 228 88.87 38.22 -37.99
CA GLU A 228 90.13 37.57 -37.62
C GLU A 228 91.07 37.47 -38.81
N ASN A 229 90.58 37.11 -39.99
CA ASN A 229 91.38 37.05 -41.21
C ASN A 229 91.86 38.44 -41.66
N GLU A 230 91.00 39.45 -41.57
CA GLU A 230 91.38 40.85 -41.77
C GLU A 230 92.43 41.27 -40.74
N THR A 231 92.25 40.95 -39.47
CA THR A 231 93.23 41.22 -38.40
C THR A 231 94.56 40.50 -38.66
N ARG A 232 94.53 39.24 -39.13
CA ARG A 232 95.72 38.48 -39.55
C ARG A 232 96.40 39.10 -40.78
N LEU A 233 95.63 39.65 -41.71
CA LEU A 233 96.13 40.35 -42.90
C LEU A 233 96.72 41.70 -42.53
N TRP A 234 96.07 42.47 -41.65
CA TRP A 234 96.60 43.69 -41.06
C TRP A 234 97.89 43.41 -40.31
N LYS A 235 97.91 42.42 -39.41
CA LYS A 235 99.14 41.94 -38.76
C LYS A 235 100.22 41.57 -39.79
N ARG A 236 99.91 40.83 -40.86
CA ARG A 236 100.88 40.52 -41.93
C ARG A 236 101.34 41.75 -42.72
N LYS A 237 100.46 42.73 -42.98
CA LYS A 237 100.81 44.00 -43.64
C LYS A 237 101.68 44.87 -42.74
N THR A 238 101.33 45.01 -41.46
CA THR A 238 102.12 45.72 -40.43
C THR A 238 103.47 45.04 -40.19
N MET A 239 103.53 43.70 -40.26
CA MET A 239 104.79 42.93 -40.18
C MET A 239 105.61 42.95 -41.48
N ARG A 240 105.04 43.38 -42.62
CA ARG A 240 105.79 43.66 -43.87
C ARG A 240 106.37 45.07 -43.91
N THR A 241 105.98 45.95 -42.99
CA THR A 241 106.57 47.28 -42.81
C THR A 241 107.60 47.34 -41.67
N MET A 242 108.05 46.20 -41.15
CA MET A 242 109.10 46.11 -40.12
C MET A 242 110.06 44.96 -40.46
N PRO A 243 111.41 45.13 -40.39
CA PRO A 243 112.34 44.03 -40.58
C PRO A 243 112.40 43.13 -39.34
N GLU A 244 112.23 41.83 -39.60
CA GLU A 244 112.91 40.67 -39.02
C GLU A 244 113.18 40.59 -37.50
N ALA A 245 112.47 39.66 -36.82
CA ALA A 245 113.06 38.80 -35.80
C ALA A 245 112.19 37.54 -35.59
N LYS A 246 112.86 36.41 -35.36
CA LYS A 246 112.43 35.01 -35.45
C LYS A 246 111.47 34.57 -34.33
N SER A 247 110.53 33.68 -34.67
CA SER A 247 109.80 32.74 -33.77
C SER A 247 110.64 31.46 -33.56
N PRO A 248 110.30 30.45 -32.70
CA PRO A 248 108.99 30.07 -32.09
C PRO A 248 109.10 29.82 -30.55
N SER A 249 108.10 29.46 -29.74
CA SER A 249 106.87 28.67 -29.87
C SER A 249 105.93 28.95 -28.66
N ILE A 250 104.65 28.63 -28.84
CA ILE A 250 103.49 28.90 -27.96
C ILE A 250 103.30 27.79 -26.87
N PRO A 251 102.24 27.74 -26.02
CA PRO A 251 102.32 28.06 -24.58
C PRO A 251 101.61 27.04 -23.63
N ASP A 252 101.54 27.41 -22.34
CA ASP A 252 100.50 27.16 -21.31
C ASP A 252 100.21 25.76 -20.71
N GLU A 253 100.70 25.58 -19.47
CA GLU A 253 99.97 25.49 -18.18
C GLU A 253 98.50 24.99 -18.05
N PRO A 254 98.11 24.53 -16.83
CA PRO A 254 97.28 23.34 -16.58
C PRO A 254 95.81 23.67 -16.22
N VAL A 255 94.95 22.65 -16.22
CA VAL A 255 93.64 22.71 -15.54
C VAL A 255 93.51 21.53 -14.59
N LEU A 256 93.63 21.85 -13.30
CA LEU A 256 93.22 21.01 -12.17
C LEU A 256 91.70 21.12 -11.97
N GLN A 257 91.10 19.98 -11.65
CA GLN A 257 89.73 19.79 -11.15
C GLN A 257 89.53 20.51 -9.80
N PRO A 258 88.29 20.70 -9.31
CA PRO A 258 87.83 19.74 -8.29
C PRO A 258 86.30 19.49 -8.17
N LYS A 259 85.97 18.27 -7.73
CA LYS A 259 84.78 17.89 -6.96
C LYS A 259 85.00 18.25 -5.48
N GLU A 260 83.93 18.52 -4.73
CA GLU A 260 83.67 18.24 -3.29
C GLU A 260 82.57 19.22 -2.80
N GLU A 261 81.42 18.75 -2.34
CA GLU A 261 81.13 18.26 -0.98
C GLU A 261 81.53 19.26 0.13
N LEU A 262 80.54 19.80 0.84
CA LEU A 262 80.73 20.66 2.00
C LEU A 262 79.93 20.12 3.18
N LYS A 263 80.66 19.55 4.15
CA LYS A 263 80.26 19.43 5.56
C LYS A 263 81.16 20.35 6.40
N GLU A 264 80.51 20.96 7.38
CA GLU A 264 80.97 21.42 8.71
C GLU A 264 82.47 21.39 9.04
N GLU A 265 83.03 22.52 9.50
CA GLU A 265 83.35 22.77 10.93
C GLU A 265 84.10 24.11 11.14
N LYS A 266 83.71 24.80 12.23
CA LYS A 266 84.46 25.63 13.21
C LYS A 266 85.70 26.47 12.79
N PRO A 267 85.79 27.75 13.24
CA PRO A 267 87.06 28.48 13.28
C PRO A 267 87.78 28.31 14.64
N LYS A 268 89.08 28.07 14.59
CA LYS A 268 90.03 28.27 15.70
C LYS A 268 90.81 29.56 15.51
N GLU A 269 91.15 30.13 16.65
CA GLU A 269 91.86 31.38 16.92
C GLU A 269 93.24 31.48 16.24
N THR A 270 93.64 32.71 15.88
CA THR A 270 95.05 33.12 15.95
C THR A 270 95.17 34.64 16.13
N GLN A 271 95.86 35.02 17.21
CA GLN A 271 96.40 36.33 17.57
C GLN A 271 97.44 36.78 16.51
N THR A 272 97.88 38.02 16.26
CA THR A 272 98.09 39.25 17.05
C THR A 272 98.64 40.34 16.09
N LEU A 273 98.76 41.59 16.59
CA LEU A 273 99.65 42.71 16.16
C LEU A 273 98.97 43.89 15.43
N LYS A 274 98.86 45.03 16.14
CA LYS A 274 98.74 46.40 15.60
C LYS A 274 100.14 46.93 15.24
N PRO A 275 100.24 47.87 14.29
CA PRO A 275 100.49 49.26 14.72
C PRO A 275 99.68 50.31 13.95
N GLU A 276 99.61 51.49 14.55
CA GLU A 276 98.81 52.67 14.19
C GLU A 276 99.40 53.45 13.00
N SER A 277 98.58 53.79 11.99
CA SER A 277 98.66 55.06 11.21
C SER A 277 97.62 55.16 10.07
N PHE A 278 96.29 55.02 10.31
CA PHE A 278 95.26 55.30 9.27
C PHE A 278 93.91 55.72 9.87
N ALA A 279 93.88 56.72 10.77
CA ALA A 279 92.61 57.17 11.36
C ALA A 279 91.53 57.63 10.33
N PRO A 280 91.87 58.33 9.22
CA PRO A 280 90.86 58.74 8.23
C PRO A 280 90.38 57.59 7.34
N MET A 281 91.29 56.73 6.87
CA MET A 281 90.95 55.61 5.99
C MET A 281 90.15 54.52 6.72
N ASN A 282 90.50 54.20 7.97
CA ASN A 282 89.77 53.22 8.78
C ASN A 282 88.32 53.65 9.07
N LEU A 283 88.09 54.95 9.27
CA LEU A 283 86.74 55.49 9.47
C LEU A 283 85.91 55.37 8.18
N VAL A 284 86.49 55.73 7.03
CA VAL A 284 85.83 55.60 5.72
C VAL A 284 85.49 54.13 5.41
N THR A 285 86.43 53.20 5.62
CA THR A 285 86.16 51.75 5.44
C THR A 285 85.06 51.25 6.38
N THR A 286 85.00 51.77 7.61
CA THR A 286 83.94 51.44 8.57
C THR A 286 82.59 52.00 8.13
N VAL A 287 82.54 53.23 7.63
CA VAL A 287 81.30 53.83 7.09
C VAL A 287 80.79 53.05 5.88
N PHE A 288 81.65 52.63 4.95
CA PHE A 288 81.23 51.80 3.80
C PHE A 288 80.71 50.43 4.23
N ARG A 289 81.34 49.80 5.23
CA ARG A 289 80.87 48.53 5.81
C ARG A 289 79.50 48.69 6.45
N LEU A 290 79.32 49.71 7.29
CA LEU A 290 78.05 50.01 7.95
C LEU A 290 76.94 50.35 6.95
N ARG A 291 77.24 51.05 5.85
CA ARG A 291 76.27 51.31 4.77
C ARG A 291 75.84 50.03 4.04
N ARG A 292 76.78 49.12 3.77
CA ARG A 292 76.48 47.81 3.18
C ARG A 292 75.66 46.95 4.14
N GLU A 293 75.97 46.98 5.43
CA GLU A 293 75.19 46.27 6.46
C GLU A 293 73.79 46.85 6.63
N LEU A 294 73.65 48.18 6.61
CA LEU A 294 72.35 48.87 6.61
C LEU A 294 71.51 48.47 5.40
N HIS A 295 72.09 48.52 4.19
CA HIS A 295 71.39 48.12 2.97
C HIS A 295 70.96 46.64 3.01
N LYS A 296 71.81 45.73 3.51
CA LYS A 296 71.44 44.32 3.69
C LYS A 296 70.31 44.15 4.71
N ALA A 297 70.34 44.91 5.81
CA ALA A 297 69.29 44.88 6.82
C ALA A 297 67.97 45.45 6.27
N GLU A 298 68.03 46.48 5.42
CA GLU A 298 66.87 47.03 4.72
C GLU A 298 66.26 46.03 3.74
N GLU A 299 67.08 45.33 2.93
CA GLU A 299 66.62 44.26 2.05
C GLU A 299 66.03 43.06 2.81
N GLN A 300 66.61 42.71 3.97
CA GLN A 300 66.03 41.66 4.83
C GLN A 300 64.69 42.11 5.40
N LYS A 301 64.58 43.38 5.80
CA LYS A 301 63.33 43.95 6.30
C LYS A 301 62.24 43.97 5.22
N THR A 302 62.55 44.29 3.96
CA THR A 302 61.56 44.24 2.88
C THR A 302 61.10 42.81 2.62
N LYS A 303 62.02 41.84 2.56
CA LYS A 303 61.67 40.41 2.39
C LYS A 303 60.81 39.88 3.54
N SER A 304 61.17 40.17 4.78
CA SER A 304 60.35 39.76 5.94
C SER A 304 58.99 40.44 5.98
N LEU A 305 58.84 41.64 5.38
CA LEU A 305 57.56 42.31 5.25
C LEU A 305 56.70 41.65 4.17
N GLU A 306 57.28 41.31 3.02
CA GLU A 306 56.63 40.54 1.94
C GLU A 306 56.15 39.17 2.46
N GLU A 307 57.03 38.40 3.12
CA GLU A 307 56.67 37.10 3.75
C GLU A 307 55.55 37.24 4.78
N LYS A 308 55.55 38.35 5.55
CA LYS A 308 54.49 38.63 6.52
C LYS A 308 53.15 38.89 5.81
N GLU A 309 53.14 39.67 4.74
CA GLU A 309 51.93 39.94 3.95
C GLU A 309 51.39 38.65 3.30
N GLU A 310 52.26 37.79 2.77
CA GLU A 310 51.90 36.48 2.22
C GLU A 310 51.27 35.57 3.30
N LEU A 311 51.87 35.52 4.50
CA LEU A 311 51.33 34.77 5.62
C LEU A 311 49.99 35.34 6.12
N GLU A 312 49.84 36.66 6.17
CA GLU A 312 48.57 37.31 6.53
C GLU A 312 47.47 36.95 5.53
N LEU A 313 47.75 36.97 4.22
CA LEU A 313 46.81 36.52 3.20
C LEU A 313 46.44 35.04 3.39
N LEU A 314 47.42 34.17 3.61
CA LEU A 314 47.17 32.75 3.87
C LEU A 314 46.30 32.54 5.13
N CYS A 315 46.57 33.28 6.21
CA CYS A 315 45.75 33.23 7.42
C CYS A 315 44.30 33.66 7.14
N THR A 316 44.08 34.75 6.40
CA THR A 316 42.72 35.19 6.05
C THR A 316 41.98 34.17 5.18
N GLN A 317 42.68 33.50 4.26
CA GLN A 317 42.11 32.42 3.45
C GLN A 317 41.71 31.23 4.31
N LEU A 318 42.60 30.75 5.17
CA LEU A 318 42.33 29.64 6.09
C LEU A 318 41.18 29.95 7.07
N GLU A 319 41.08 31.19 7.55
CA GLU A 319 39.94 31.63 8.37
C GLU A 319 38.62 31.58 7.59
N GLY A 320 38.64 31.94 6.31
CA GLY A 320 37.51 31.82 5.40
C GLY A 320 37.09 30.36 5.24
N ASP A 321 38.04 29.48 4.95
CA ASP A 321 37.80 28.04 4.79
C ASP A 321 37.26 27.41 6.08
N ALA A 322 37.83 27.74 7.24
CA ALA A 322 37.36 27.26 8.54
C ALA A 322 35.91 27.70 8.82
N LYS A 323 35.54 28.93 8.47
CA LYS A 323 34.15 29.42 8.57
C LYS A 323 33.23 28.66 7.61
N MET A 324 33.66 28.39 6.39
CA MET A 324 32.91 27.62 5.40
C MET A 324 32.67 26.18 5.89
N TYR A 325 33.71 25.48 6.34
CA TYR A 325 33.58 24.13 6.89
C TYR A 325 32.70 24.09 8.14
N CYS A 326 32.81 25.09 9.02
CA CYS A 326 31.93 25.20 10.19
C CYS A 326 30.46 25.37 9.79
N GLN A 327 30.18 26.18 8.76
CA GLN A 327 28.82 26.37 8.25
C GLN A 327 28.28 25.11 7.57
N GLN A 328 29.09 24.45 6.76
CA GLN A 328 28.75 23.16 6.15
C GLN A 328 28.44 22.13 7.23
N GLY A 329 29.28 22.00 8.26
CA GLY A 329 29.05 21.11 9.39
C GLY A 329 27.72 21.39 10.11
N LYS A 330 27.38 22.67 10.33
CA LYS A 330 26.07 23.06 10.90
C LYS A 330 24.90 22.69 10.00
N GLN A 331 25.03 22.83 8.68
CA GLN A 331 23.98 22.45 7.74
C GLN A 331 23.78 20.92 7.73
N THR A 332 24.86 20.15 7.67
CA THR A 332 24.83 18.69 7.75
C THR A 332 24.18 18.22 9.06
N LEU A 333 24.51 18.84 10.20
CA LEU A 333 23.89 18.50 11.48
C LEU A 333 22.38 18.75 11.47
N ARG A 334 21.90 19.88 10.92
CA ARG A 334 20.46 20.15 10.79
C ARG A 334 19.75 19.12 9.93
N GLN A 335 20.36 18.73 8.80
CA GLN A 335 19.81 17.68 7.93
C GLN A 335 19.72 16.34 8.67
N LEU A 336 20.75 15.98 9.46
CA LEU A 336 20.72 14.77 10.28
C LEU A 336 19.64 14.83 11.35
N GLU A 337 19.43 15.98 12.00
CA GLU A 337 18.36 16.18 12.98
C GLU A 337 16.98 16.00 12.34
N GLU A 338 16.76 16.53 11.14
CA GLU A 338 15.51 16.33 10.38
C GLU A 338 15.27 14.84 10.07
N VAL A 339 16.30 14.13 9.59
CA VAL A 339 16.21 12.69 9.33
C VAL A 339 15.91 11.89 10.60
N ILE A 340 16.52 12.25 11.73
CA ILE A 340 16.25 11.61 13.02
C ILE A 340 14.79 11.85 13.43
N GLN A 341 14.30 13.08 13.30
CA GLN A 341 12.90 13.40 13.62
C GLN A 341 11.91 12.63 12.74
N GLU A 342 12.18 12.48 11.45
CA GLU A 342 11.34 11.71 10.54
C GLU A 342 11.36 10.22 10.87
N ARG A 343 12.54 9.66 11.16
CA ARG A 343 12.69 8.28 11.64
C ARG A 343 11.88 8.05 12.91
N ASP A 344 11.99 8.94 13.89
CA ASP A 344 11.32 8.80 15.18
C ASP A 344 9.80 8.91 15.03
N LYS A 345 9.31 9.79 14.15
CA LYS A 345 7.88 9.85 13.76
C LYS A 345 7.41 8.54 13.11
N ALA A 346 8.20 7.98 12.19
CA ALA A 346 7.87 6.72 11.53
C ALA A 346 7.81 5.55 12.53
N LEU A 347 8.77 5.49 13.46
CA LEU A 347 8.78 4.49 14.53
C LEU A 347 7.56 4.64 15.47
N ALA A 348 7.21 5.87 15.86
CA ALA A 348 6.04 6.12 16.70
C ALA A 348 4.73 5.67 16.01
N LEU A 349 4.57 5.98 14.72
CA LEU A 349 3.42 5.53 13.93
C LEU A 349 3.38 4.01 13.80
N GLN A 350 4.53 3.36 13.61
CA GLN A 350 4.62 1.91 13.56
C GLN A 350 4.19 1.26 14.88
N VAL A 351 4.68 1.78 16.02
CA VAL A 351 4.29 1.30 17.36
C VAL A 351 2.79 1.48 17.59
N GLN A 352 2.23 2.64 17.23
CA GLN A 352 0.79 2.88 17.34
C GLN A 352 -0.02 1.87 16.53
N LYS A 353 0.39 1.59 15.30
CA LYS A 353 -0.29 0.62 14.43
C LYS A 353 -0.17 -0.81 14.97
N GLN A 354 0.97 -1.17 15.54
CA GLN A 354 1.13 -2.47 16.21
C GLN A 354 0.21 -2.61 17.42
N GLU A 355 0.07 -1.56 18.21
CA GLU A 355 -0.83 -1.54 19.37
C GLU A 355 -2.31 -1.65 18.95
N GLU A 356 -2.72 -0.93 17.90
CA GLU A 356 -4.07 -1.07 17.30
C GLU A 356 -4.34 -2.53 16.87
N VAL A 357 -3.37 -3.18 16.22
CA VAL A 357 -3.48 -4.59 15.81
C VAL A 357 -3.58 -5.51 17.03
N ARG A 358 -2.80 -5.25 18.09
CA ARG A 358 -2.84 -6.02 19.34
C ARG A 358 -4.24 -5.96 19.98
N LEU A 359 -4.84 -4.79 20.03
CA LEU A 359 -6.20 -4.58 20.57
C LEU A 359 -7.26 -5.30 19.74
N LEU A 360 -7.23 -5.14 18.40
CA LEU A 360 -8.17 -5.82 17.51
C LEU A 360 -8.06 -7.36 17.59
N LEU A 361 -6.85 -7.89 17.76
CA LEU A 361 -6.64 -9.32 17.96
C LEU A 361 -7.27 -9.80 19.28
N HIS A 362 -7.10 -9.02 20.34
CA HIS A 362 -7.70 -9.31 21.64
C HIS A 362 -9.23 -9.31 21.56
N GLU A 363 -9.84 -8.29 20.97
CA GLU A 363 -11.29 -8.22 20.75
C GLU A 363 -11.81 -9.39 19.91
N LYS A 364 -11.12 -9.70 18.80
CA LYS A 364 -11.46 -10.85 17.95
C LYS A 364 -11.42 -12.17 18.75
N ASP A 365 -10.48 -12.33 19.67
CA ASP A 365 -10.41 -13.52 20.52
C ASP A 365 -11.51 -13.53 21.60
N GLN A 366 -11.92 -12.37 22.13
CA GLN A 366 -13.11 -12.25 22.99
C GLN A 366 -14.39 -12.65 22.24
N TYR A 367 -14.59 -12.16 21.02
CA TYR A 367 -15.74 -12.55 20.19
C TYR A 367 -15.75 -14.05 19.88
N ARG A 368 -14.57 -14.64 19.59
CA ARG A 368 -14.45 -16.09 19.41
C ARG A 368 -14.85 -16.86 20.66
N ALA A 369 -14.48 -16.39 21.85
CA ALA A 369 -14.92 -16.96 23.12
C ALA A 369 -16.45 -16.88 23.26
N ARG A 370 -17.03 -15.70 22.98
CA ARG A 370 -18.48 -15.51 23.05
C ARG A 370 -19.26 -16.39 22.08
N VAL A 371 -18.75 -16.57 20.86
CA VAL A 371 -19.33 -17.49 19.87
C VAL A 371 -19.31 -18.92 20.41
N ARG A 372 -18.18 -19.38 20.97
CA ARG A 372 -18.10 -20.72 21.58
C ARG A 372 -19.13 -20.91 22.70
N GLU A 373 -19.26 -19.93 23.60
CA GLU A 373 -20.27 -19.98 24.67
C GLU A 373 -21.71 -20.07 24.13
N LEU A 374 -22.03 -19.29 23.11
CA LEU A 374 -23.36 -19.30 22.50
C LEU A 374 -23.63 -20.61 21.75
N THR A 375 -22.62 -21.15 21.06
CA THR A 375 -22.70 -22.47 20.43
C THR A 375 -22.96 -23.55 21.48
N GLU A 376 -22.21 -23.56 22.59
CA GLU A 376 -22.43 -24.51 23.68
C GLU A 376 -23.84 -24.40 24.29
N LYS A 377 -24.37 -23.18 24.43
CA LYS A 377 -25.76 -22.96 24.89
C LYS A 377 -26.78 -23.47 23.89
N SER A 378 -26.56 -23.24 22.60
CA SER A 378 -27.40 -23.74 21.51
C SER A 378 -27.44 -25.28 21.52
N ASP A 379 -26.27 -25.92 21.58
CA ASP A 379 -26.14 -27.37 21.61
C ASP A 379 -26.84 -27.97 22.83
N LYS A 380 -26.72 -27.34 24.00
CA LYS A 380 -27.44 -27.75 25.22
C LYS A 380 -28.96 -27.68 25.04
N LEU A 381 -29.48 -26.60 24.46
CA LEU A 381 -30.91 -26.45 24.19
C LEU A 381 -31.40 -27.47 23.14
N GLU A 382 -30.61 -27.72 22.10
CA GLU A 382 -30.94 -28.73 21.09
C GLU A 382 -31.01 -30.13 21.69
N LEU A 383 -30.09 -30.49 22.59
CA LEU A 383 -30.14 -31.76 23.32
C LEU A 383 -31.40 -31.89 24.18
N VAL A 384 -31.79 -30.84 24.91
CA VAL A 384 -33.02 -30.84 25.71
C VAL A 384 -34.26 -30.99 24.83
N LEU A 385 -34.29 -30.29 23.70
CA LEU A 385 -35.40 -30.35 22.73
C LEU A 385 -35.51 -31.72 22.06
N LEU A 386 -34.38 -32.38 21.77
CA LEU A 386 -34.38 -33.75 21.25
C LEU A 386 -34.87 -34.75 22.30
N ARG A 387 -34.48 -34.61 23.57
CA ARG A 387 -34.98 -35.45 24.68
C ARG A 387 -36.49 -35.31 24.84
N SER A 388 -37.02 -34.08 24.90
CA SER A 388 -38.46 -33.84 25.06
C SER A 388 -39.27 -34.35 23.86
N LYS A 389 -38.77 -34.21 22.64
CA LYS A 389 -39.36 -34.84 21.44
C LYS A 389 -39.38 -36.37 21.55
N GLY A 390 -38.30 -36.97 22.05
CA GLY A 390 -38.22 -38.42 22.30
C GLY A 390 -39.28 -38.89 23.30
N GLU A 391 -39.41 -38.21 24.43
CA GLU A 391 -40.44 -38.47 25.45
C GLU A 391 -41.86 -38.31 24.87
N GLN A 392 -42.10 -37.26 24.09
CA GLN A 392 -43.39 -37.04 23.42
C GLN A 392 -43.73 -38.20 22.46
N LEU A 393 -42.76 -38.69 21.68
CA LEU A 393 -42.94 -39.83 20.79
C LEU A 393 -43.22 -41.13 21.57
N GLN A 394 -42.56 -41.34 22.71
CA GLN A 394 -42.84 -42.47 23.59
C GLN A 394 -44.26 -42.41 24.15
N LEU A 395 -44.69 -41.25 24.65
CA LEU A 395 -46.06 -41.04 25.15
C LEU A 395 -47.11 -41.24 24.05
N ARG A 396 -46.89 -40.68 22.85
CA ARG A 396 -47.76 -40.91 21.69
C ARG A 396 -47.85 -42.39 21.30
N THR A 397 -46.78 -43.14 21.46
CA THR A 397 -46.76 -44.58 21.17
C THR A 397 -47.50 -45.37 22.25
N ARG A 398 -47.34 -45.02 23.53
CA ARG A 398 -48.12 -45.61 24.63
C ARG A 398 -49.62 -45.31 24.49
N LEU A 399 -49.99 -44.08 24.15
CA LEU A 399 -51.38 -43.70 23.90
C LEU A 399 -52.00 -44.50 22.74
N ARG A 400 -51.26 -44.67 21.63
CA ARG A 400 -51.70 -45.53 20.52
C ARG A 400 -51.93 -46.98 20.97
N LYS A 401 -51.02 -47.55 21.77
CA LYS A 401 -51.19 -48.92 22.32
C LYS A 401 -52.41 -49.03 23.23
N LEU A 402 -52.66 -48.04 24.10
CA LEU A 402 -53.85 -48.03 24.96
C LEU A 402 -55.14 -47.91 24.14
N ASN A 403 -55.17 -47.05 23.12
CA ASN A 403 -56.33 -46.95 22.22
C ASN A 403 -56.56 -48.24 21.42
N LEU A 404 -55.50 -48.88 20.92
CA LEU A 404 -55.58 -50.19 20.27
C LEU A 404 -56.13 -51.27 21.20
N ASN A 405 -55.68 -51.30 22.46
CA ASN A 405 -56.19 -52.24 23.47
C ASN A 405 -57.63 -51.92 23.88
N SER A 406 -58.04 -50.64 23.91
CA SER A 406 -59.42 -50.23 24.15
C SER A 406 -60.34 -50.68 23.02
N HIS A 407 -59.91 -50.55 21.76
CA HIS A 407 -60.66 -51.03 20.60
C HIS A 407 -60.66 -52.57 20.48
N GLN A 408 -59.65 -53.26 21.01
CA GLN A 408 -59.67 -54.72 21.16
C GLN A 408 -60.63 -55.15 22.28
N SER A 409 -60.69 -54.43 23.40
CA SER A 409 -61.68 -54.66 24.47
C SER A 409 -63.12 -54.43 23.98
N GLU A 410 -63.36 -53.47 23.07
CA GLU A 410 -64.67 -53.23 22.45
C GLU A 410 -65.01 -54.27 21.38
N LYS A 411 -64.01 -54.81 20.64
CA LYS A 411 -64.21 -55.89 19.66
C LYS A 411 -64.33 -57.28 20.29
N SER A 412 -63.70 -57.54 21.43
CA SER A 412 -63.85 -58.80 22.17
C SER A 412 -65.19 -58.94 22.90
N ALA A 413 -66.01 -57.89 22.96
CA ALA A 413 -67.40 -57.97 23.44
C ALA A 413 -68.40 -58.36 22.33
N SER A 414 -67.94 -58.53 21.08
CA SER A 414 -68.78 -58.91 19.94
C SER A 414 -68.02 -59.80 18.97
N SER A 415 -67.72 -61.02 19.41
CA SER A 415 -67.65 -62.25 18.59
C SER A 415 -66.89 -63.32 19.37
N GLU A 416 -67.63 -64.15 20.09
CA GLU A 416 -67.22 -65.54 20.32
C GLU A 416 -67.26 -66.26 18.97
N GLU A 417 -66.15 -66.90 18.58
CA GLU A 417 -66.14 -68.31 18.22
C GLU A 417 -64.72 -68.80 17.82
N VAL A 418 -64.33 -69.91 18.46
CA VAL A 418 -63.64 -71.10 17.90
C VAL A 418 -62.10 -71.09 17.73
N GLU A 419 -61.46 -71.91 18.58
CA GLU A 419 -60.36 -72.90 18.36
C GLU A 419 -59.07 -72.52 17.61
N GLU A 420 -57.88 -73.10 17.82
CA GLU A 420 -57.15 -73.89 18.84
C GLU A 420 -55.69 -74.00 18.25
N PRO A 421 -54.68 -74.70 18.82
CA PRO A 421 -53.32 -74.17 19.00
C PRO A 421 -52.26 -74.90 18.14
N ARG A 422 -51.06 -74.31 17.94
CA ARG A 422 -49.83 -75.10 17.75
C ARG A 422 -48.58 -74.44 18.33
N GLU A 423 -47.90 -75.25 19.14
CA GLU A 423 -46.62 -75.07 19.81
C GLU A 423 -45.39 -75.04 18.88
N ARG A 424 -44.25 -74.73 19.52
CA ARG A 424 -42.83 -75.04 19.22
C ARG A 424 -42.03 -73.83 18.72
N THR A 425 -40.82 -73.53 19.19
CA THR A 425 -39.90 -74.15 20.18
C THR A 425 -38.85 -73.09 20.54
N SER A 426 -38.29 -73.25 21.73
CA SER A 426 -37.16 -72.56 22.35
C SER A 426 -35.86 -72.59 21.53
N GLU A 427 -35.05 -71.53 21.64
CA GLU A 427 -33.70 -71.53 22.29
C GLU A 427 -32.86 -70.30 21.86
N GLU A 428 -32.34 -69.59 22.86
CA GLU A 428 -31.15 -68.71 22.82
C GLU A 428 -29.88 -69.56 22.48
N PRO A 429 -28.67 -69.03 22.14
CA PRO A 429 -28.06 -67.84 22.75
C PRO A 429 -27.00 -67.02 21.94
N SER A 430 -26.56 -65.98 22.65
CA SER A 430 -25.38 -65.09 22.59
C SER A 430 -24.09 -65.42 21.78
N GLU A 431 -23.44 -64.30 21.42
CA GLU A 431 -21.99 -63.98 21.51
C GLU A 431 -21.02 -64.15 20.29
N VAL A 432 -20.30 -63.03 20.02
CA VAL A 432 -18.86 -62.89 19.71
C VAL A 432 -18.34 -62.94 18.24
N TYR A 433 -17.84 -61.75 17.83
CA TYR A 433 -16.68 -61.40 16.97
C TYR A 433 -16.50 -61.93 15.53
N GLY A 434 -16.22 -60.97 14.62
CA GLY A 434 -15.01 -61.02 13.78
C GLY A 434 -15.13 -61.25 12.26
N THR A 435 -15.11 -60.13 11.52
CA THR A 435 -14.31 -59.85 10.29
C THR A 435 -14.36 -60.76 9.05
N ALA A 436 -14.79 -60.18 7.91
CA ALA A 436 -14.18 -60.19 6.55
C ALA A 436 -15.30 -59.95 5.49
N GLN A 437 -15.27 -58.87 4.70
CA GLN A 437 -14.73 -58.80 3.32
C GLN A 437 -15.25 -59.93 2.41
N GLN A 438 -15.74 -59.75 1.17
CA GLN A 438 -15.94 -58.64 0.23
C GLN A 438 -16.71 -59.26 -0.97
N THR A 439 -16.93 -58.49 -2.04
CA THR A 439 -17.46 -58.87 -3.39
C THR A 439 -19.00 -58.98 -3.51
N ALA A 440 -19.73 -58.04 -4.12
CA ALA A 440 -19.77 -57.59 -5.55
C ALA A 440 -20.33 -58.74 -6.44
N VAL A 441 -21.39 -58.63 -7.26
CA VAL A 441 -21.85 -57.61 -8.21
C VAL A 441 -23.30 -57.97 -8.66
N SER A 442 -24.16 -56.94 -8.86
CA SER A 442 -25.29 -56.72 -9.82
C SER A 442 -26.25 -57.87 -10.25
N SER A 443 -27.54 -57.68 -10.55
CA SER A 443 -28.19 -56.58 -11.29
C SER A 443 -29.73 -56.59 -11.17
N ALA A 444 -30.31 -55.36 -11.17
CA ALA A 444 -31.50 -54.83 -11.88
C ALA A 444 -32.89 -55.53 -11.71
N VAL A 445 -34.06 -54.87 -11.62
CA VAL A 445 -34.64 -53.74 -12.38
C VAL A 445 -35.87 -53.16 -11.62
N GLU A 446 -36.12 -51.84 -11.77
CA GLU A 446 -37.36 -51.03 -11.58
C GLU A 446 -38.11 -51.04 -10.21
N GLY A 447 -38.60 -49.94 -9.64
CA GLY A 447 -38.76 -48.55 -10.07
C GLY A 447 -39.52 -47.77 -8.98
N SER A 448 -39.58 -46.44 -9.15
CA SER A 448 -40.42 -45.46 -8.42
C SER A 448 -39.83 -44.75 -7.20
N LYS A 449 -39.90 -43.42 -7.32
CA LYS A 449 -39.28 -42.34 -6.54
C LYS A 449 -40.06 -42.05 -5.26
N GLU A 450 -39.35 -41.65 -4.20
CA GLU A 450 -39.77 -40.52 -3.36
C GLU A 450 -38.56 -39.94 -2.61
N LYS A 451 -38.31 -38.64 -2.81
CA LYS A 451 -37.14 -37.90 -2.31
C LYS A 451 -37.45 -37.30 -0.94
N LEU A 452 -36.67 -37.68 0.08
CA LEU A 452 -36.59 -36.99 1.37
C LEU A 452 -35.45 -35.93 1.35
N PRO A 453 -35.58 -34.77 2.03
CA PRO A 453 -34.58 -33.72 1.99
C PRO A 453 -33.34 -34.05 2.83
N GLY A 454 -32.18 -33.69 2.29
CA GLY A 454 -30.86 -34.08 2.78
C GLY A 454 -30.48 -33.54 4.16
N ARG A 455 -30.02 -34.46 5.00
CA ARG A 455 -29.13 -34.19 6.14
C ARG A 455 -27.84 -33.54 5.63
N GLY A 456 -27.61 -32.28 5.99
CA GLY A 456 -26.32 -31.62 5.81
C GLY A 456 -25.23 -32.36 6.59
N LYS A 457 -24.18 -32.79 5.88
CA LYS A 457 -23.00 -33.43 6.46
C LYS A 457 -22.22 -32.39 7.28
N PHE A 458 -22.26 -32.51 8.60
CA PHE A 458 -21.40 -31.74 9.51
C PHE A 458 -19.98 -32.34 9.46
N CYS A 459 -19.12 -31.79 8.59
CA CYS A 459 -17.70 -32.16 8.55
C CYS A 459 -16.95 -31.43 9.67
N TYR A 460 -16.67 -32.13 10.78
CA TYR A 460 -15.64 -31.71 11.74
C TYR A 460 -14.26 -31.78 11.08
N ARG A 461 -13.84 -30.70 10.40
CA ARG A 461 -12.45 -30.55 9.96
C ARG A 461 -11.67 -29.88 11.09
N ARG A 462 -11.04 -30.69 11.95
CA ARG A 462 -9.98 -30.20 12.86
C ARG A 462 -8.88 -29.56 12.01
N LYS A 463 -8.89 -28.23 11.89
CA LYS A 463 -7.74 -27.49 11.36
C LYS A 463 -6.65 -27.58 12.41
N ARG A 464 -5.69 -28.48 12.16
CA ARG A 464 -4.42 -28.53 12.87
C ARG A 464 -3.77 -27.15 12.71
N ALA A 465 -3.53 -26.45 13.82
CA ALA A 465 -2.80 -25.20 13.81
C ALA A 465 -1.38 -25.50 13.31
N LEU A 466 -1.07 -25.03 12.11
CA LEU A 466 0.32 -24.88 11.69
C LEU A 466 0.91 -23.79 12.57
N ARG A 467 1.71 -24.19 13.56
CA ARG A 467 2.66 -23.29 14.21
C ARG A 467 3.60 -22.80 13.11
N SER A 468 3.39 -21.58 12.64
CA SER A 468 4.43 -20.81 11.95
C SER A 468 5.61 -20.72 12.92
N LYS A 469 6.71 -21.40 12.60
CA LYS A 469 8.00 -21.12 13.21
C LYS A 469 8.41 -19.73 12.70
N LEU A 470 8.23 -18.74 13.54
CA LEU A 470 8.98 -17.49 13.45
C LEU A 470 10.46 -17.86 13.64
N ASN A 471 11.22 -17.91 12.55
CA ASN A 471 12.66 -17.80 12.64
C ASN A 471 12.98 -16.30 12.81
N CYS A 472 12.91 -15.84 14.04
CA CYS A 472 13.64 -14.66 14.50
C CYS A 472 14.96 -15.16 15.05
N THR A 473 16.04 -14.97 14.28
CA THR A 473 17.43 -14.92 14.76
C THR A 473 18.04 -13.75 13.99
N GLU A 474 17.93 -12.56 14.55
CA GLU A 474 19.01 -11.90 15.30
C GLU A 474 20.16 -11.51 14.38
N PHE A 475 20.27 -10.19 14.21
CA PHE A 475 21.49 -9.47 13.85
C PHE A 475 22.68 -10.07 14.60
N VAL A 476 23.65 -10.64 13.88
CA VAL A 476 24.96 -10.95 14.44
C VAL A 476 25.96 -9.95 13.85
N ALA A 477 26.68 -9.32 14.77
CA ALA A 477 27.70 -8.33 14.54
C ALA A 477 28.80 -8.83 13.59
N GLU A 478 29.17 -7.94 12.68
CA GLU A 478 30.53 -7.55 12.34
C GLU A 478 31.66 -8.42 12.90
N LYS A 479 32.33 -9.16 12.00
CA LYS A 479 33.76 -9.41 12.08
C LYS A 479 34.39 -9.09 10.74
N LEU A 480 35.17 -8.01 10.74
CA LEU A 480 36.27 -7.77 9.81
C LEU A 480 37.25 -8.95 9.90
N ASP A 481 37.67 -9.48 8.77
CA ASP A 481 39.00 -10.05 8.61
C ASP A 481 39.40 -9.92 7.13
N ASP A 482 40.53 -9.24 6.94
CA ASP A 482 41.24 -9.06 5.69
C ASP A 482 41.69 -10.42 5.13
N SER A 483 41.46 -10.64 3.84
CA SER A 483 42.32 -11.55 3.07
C SER A 483 42.39 -11.10 1.62
N THR A 484 43.49 -10.40 1.36
CA THR A 484 44.21 -10.31 0.09
C THR A 484 44.18 -11.64 -0.67
N GLY A 485 43.78 -11.59 -1.93
CA GLY A 485 43.75 -12.73 -2.84
C GLY A 485 43.61 -12.24 -4.26
N SER A 486 44.71 -11.73 -4.80
CA SER A 486 44.90 -11.51 -6.23
C SER A 486 44.72 -12.83 -6.98
N ASP A 487 43.93 -12.85 -8.04
CA ASP A 487 44.24 -13.70 -9.19
C ASP A 487 43.69 -13.07 -10.47
N THR A 488 44.65 -12.87 -11.36
CA THR A 488 44.56 -12.41 -12.74
C THR A 488 43.82 -13.41 -13.62
N THR A 489 42.94 -12.93 -14.49
CA THR A 489 42.60 -13.66 -15.73
C THR A 489 42.69 -12.71 -16.91
N GLU A 490 43.85 -12.76 -17.56
CA GLU A 490 44.07 -12.47 -18.98
C GLU A 490 43.38 -13.58 -19.80
N SER A 491 42.59 -13.22 -20.81
CA SER A 491 42.26 -14.10 -21.95
C SER A 491 41.73 -13.22 -23.09
N ASP A 492 42.57 -13.14 -24.12
CA ASP A 492 42.39 -12.94 -25.58
C ASP A 492 41.09 -12.34 -26.13
#